data_AF-Q4J9E1-F1
#
_entry.id   AF-Q4J9E1-F1
#
_cell.length_a   1.000
_cell.length_b   1.000
_cell.length_c   1.000
_cell.angle_alpha   90.00
_cell.angle_beta   90.00
_cell.angle_gamma   90.00
#
_symmetry.space_group_name_H-M   'P 1'
#
loop_
_entity.id
_entity.type
_entity.pdbx_description
1 polymer ?
#
loop_
_entity_poly.entity_id
_entity_poly.type
_entity_poly.pdbx_seq_one_letter_code
_entity_poly.pdbx_strand_id
1 'polypeptide(L)'
;MEFEQKRDRLVLTTIAQAGPSGLDSRTLFSNLSLFVTAESIQRSIENLFIKGDVVIVNTGGEVRYIASKTVRDSLLTLEIQKVRLVEYLKELSKKKDEILKIEDKSKQAEELRKLIGRGFVLIATGLLSLYEKRPETTIPEYIEALQPLVDVLEKLAKMVEIPYSKEELDNILKLIEKYRGEKDYQIMKDLIERETAKNQ
;
A
#
# COMPACT_ATOMS: atom_id res chain seq x y z
N MET A 1 -14.04 -8.56 3.01
CA MET A 1 -13.47 -8.48 1.65
C MET A 1 -12.43 -9.57 1.54
N GLU A 2 -12.52 -10.42 0.52
CA GLU A 2 -11.53 -11.47 0.27
C GLU A 2 -10.57 -10.97 -0.81
N PHE A 3 -9.26 -10.98 -0.53
CA PHE A 3 -8.26 -10.54 -1.50
C PHE A 3 -8.02 -11.61 -2.56
N GLU A 4 -7.76 -11.18 -3.79
CA GLU A 4 -7.39 -12.12 -4.85
C GLU A 4 -6.07 -12.81 -4.52
N GLN A 5 -5.96 -14.09 -4.89
CA GLN A 5 -4.71 -14.83 -4.71
C GLN A 5 -3.58 -14.15 -5.50
N LYS A 6 -2.39 -14.08 -4.91
CA LYS A 6 -1.22 -13.43 -5.53
C LYS A 6 -0.93 -13.94 -6.94
N ARG A 7 -1.12 -15.24 -7.19
CA ARG A 7 -1.01 -15.84 -8.53
C ARG A 7 -1.98 -15.22 -9.53
N ASP A 8 -3.25 -15.10 -9.17
CA ASP A 8 -4.29 -14.56 -10.04
C ASP A 8 -4.05 -13.07 -10.30
N ARG A 9 -3.63 -12.31 -9.27
CA ARG A 9 -3.23 -10.91 -9.43
C ARG A 9 -2.03 -10.74 -10.36
N LEU A 10 -1.04 -11.62 -10.25
CA LEU A 10 0.15 -11.60 -11.10
C LEU A 10 -0.24 -11.84 -12.57
N VAL A 11 -1.02 -12.88 -12.84
CA VAL A 11 -1.54 -13.19 -14.20
C VAL A 11 -2.35 -12.01 -14.74
N LEU A 12 -3.28 -11.48 -13.94
CA LEU A 12 -4.14 -10.37 -14.33
C LEU A 12 -3.34 -9.09 -14.63
N THR A 13 -2.34 -8.78 -13.80
CA THR A 13 -1.47 -7.62 -13.97
C THR A 13 -0.60 -7.77 -15.23
N THR A 14 -0.02 -8.94 -15.48
CA THR A 14 0.75 -9.21 -16.70
C THR A 14 -0.10 -9.06 -17.96
N ILE A 15 -1.33 -9.57 -17.95
CA ILE A 15 -2.28 -9.39 -19.07
C ILE A 15 -2.62 -7.91 -19.26
N ALA A 16 -2.91 -7.18 -18.17
CA ALA A 16 -3.32 -5.79 -18.24
C ALA A 16 -2.20 -4.84 -18.70
N GLN A 17 -0.94 -5.14 -18.39
CA GLN A 17 0.23 -4.38 -18.86
C GLN A 17 0.36 -4.36 -20.38
N ALA A 18 -0.19 -5.36 -21.08
CA ALA A 18 -0.24 -5.38 -22.54
C ALA A 18 -1.27 -4.39 -23.13
N GLY A 19 -2.08 -3.75 -22.27
CA GLY A 19 -3.04 -2.73 -22.66
C GLY A 19 -4.26 -3.31 -23.41
N PRO A 20 -4.97 -2.49 -24.21
CA PRO A 20 -6.22 -2.90 -24.85
C PRO A 20 -6.03 -3.96 -25.94
N SER A 21 -4.82 -4.11 -26.48
CA SER A 21 -4.48 -5.12 -27.50
C SER A 21 -4.30 -6.53 -26.92
N GLY A 22 -4.24 -6.65 -25.59
CA GLY A 22 -4.03 -7.90 -24.88
C GLY A 22 -2.65 -8.52 -25.11
N LEU A 23 -2.48 -9.69 -24.50
CA LEU A 23 -1.26 -10.47 -24.56
C LEU A 23 -1.54 -11.82 -25.22
N ASP A 24 -0.66 -12.24 -26.14
CA ASP A 24 -0.76 -13.57 -26.72
C ASP A 24 -0.33 -14.67 -25.73
N SER A 25 -0.80 -15.88 -25.98
CA SER A 25 -0.54 -17.00 -25.08
C SER A 25 0.93 -17.41 -24.97
N ARG A 26 1.76 -17.21 -25.98
CA ARG A 26 3.18 -17.58 -25.87
C ARG A 26 3.88 -16.60 -24.94
N THR A 27 3.64 -15.30 -25.14
CA THR A 27 4.25 -14.23 -24.34
C THR A 27 3.77 -14.27 -22.88
N LEU A 28 2.48 -14.52 -22.63
CA LEU A 28 1.96 -14.64 -21.26
C LEU A 28 2.67 -15.75 -20.49
N PHE A 29 2.78 -16.94 -21.09
CA PHE A 29 3.39 -18.09 -20.43
C PHE A 29 4.90 -17.89 -20.25
N SER A 30 5.60 -17.33 -21.24
CA SER A 30 7.04 -17.06 -21.11
C SER A 30 7.35 -16.03 -20.01
N ASN A 31 6.50 -15.02 -19.83
CA ASN A 31 6.70 -13.99 -18.80
C ASN A 31 6.52 -14.54 -17.38
N LEU A 32 5.71 -15.59 -17.21
CA LEU A 32 5.32 -16.11 -15.90
C LEU A 32 5.97 -17.45 -15.53
N SER A 33 6.58 -18.16 -16.50
CA SER A 33 7.11 -19.51 -16.30
C SER A 33 8.23 -19.60 -15.26
N LEU A 34 8.88 -18.49 -14.92
CA LEU A 34 9.89 -18.45 -13.85
C LEU A 34 9.30 -18.57 -12.45
N PHE A 35 8.01 -18.28 -12.27
CA PHE A 35 7.37 -18.15 -10.97
C PHE A 35 6.13 -19.05 -10.82
N VAL A 36 5.51 -19.44 -11.94
CA VAL A 36 4.22 -20.12 -11.96
C VAL A 36 4.22 -21.22 -13.02
N THR A 37 3.67 -22.39 -12.70
CA THR A 37 3.54 -23.49 -13.67
C THR A 37 2.49 -23.17 -14.74
N ALA A 38 2.65 -23.74 -15.94
CA ALA A 38 1.70 -23.59 -17.04
C ALA A 38 0.26 -23.93 -16.62
N GLU A 39 0.08 -25.04 -15.89
CA GLU A 39 -1.22 -25.45 -15.36
C GLU A 39 -1.81 -24.41 -14.39
N SER A 40 -0.97 -23.81 -13.54
CA SER A 40 -1.41 -22.79 -12.59
C SER A 40 -1.78 -21.48 -13.29
N ILE A 41 -1.03 -21.09 -14.33
CA ILE A 41 -1.38 -19.94 -15.19
C ILE A 41 -2.74 -20.17 -15.83
N GLN A 42 -2.96 -21.37 -16.38
CA GLN A 42 -4.22 -21.71 -17.04
C GLN A 42 -5.41 -21.69 -16.06
N ARG A 43 -5.27 -22.27 -14.86
CA ARG A 43 -6.30 -22.17 -13.81
C ARG A 43 -6.61 -20.72 -13.43
N SER A 44 -5.59 -19.84 -13.35
CA SER A 44 -5.82 -18.40 -13.12
C SER A 44 -6.60 -17.76 -14.27
N ILE A 45 -6.23 -18.03 -15.52
CA ILE A 45 -6.93 -17.50 -16.69
C ILE A 45 -8.40 -17.94 -16.69
N GLU A 46 -8.67 -19.21 -16.41
CA GLU A 46 -10.03 -19.76 -16.31
C GLU A 46 -10.84 -19.01 -15.23
N ASN A 47 -10.27 -18.86 -14.04
CA ASN A 47 -10.91 -18.13 -12.94
C ASN A 47 -11.20 -16.67 -13.30
N LEU A 48 -10.21 -15.97 -13.87
CA LEU A 48 -10.32 -14.56 -14.26
C LEU A 48 -11.32 -14.36 -15.41
N PHE A 49 -11.38 -15.30 -16.35
CA PHE A 49 -12.38 -15.32 -17.42
C PHE A 49 -13.79 -15.49 -16.85
N ILE A 50 -14.00 -16.46 -15.96
CA ILE A 50 -15.29 -16.70 -15.30
C ILE A 50 -15.76 -15.46 -14.53
N LYS A 51 -14.84 -14.73 -13.89
CA LYS A 51 -15.14 -13.47 -13.19
C LYS A 51 -15.41 -12.28 -14.12
N GLY A 52 -15.13 -12.39 -15.42
CA GLY A 52 -15.25 -11.29 -16.39
C GLY A 52 -14.08 -10.30 -16.34
N ASP A 53 -12.98 -10.67 -15.70
CA ASP A 53 -11.79 -9.83 -15.54
C ASP A 53 -10.85 -9.92 -16.73
N VAL A 54 -10.90 -11.05 -17.44
CA VAL A 54 -10.15 -11.31 -18.68
C VAL A 54 -11.13 -11.75 -19.77
N VAL A 55 -10.96 -11.19 -20.96
CA VAL A 55 -11.64 -11.59 -22.19
C VAL A 55 -10.65 -12.36 -23.05
N ILE A 56 -11.09 -13.47 -23.63
CA ILE A 56 -10.29 -14.30 -24.54
C ILE A 56 -10.79 -14.06 -25.96
N VAL A 57 -9.89 -13.66 -26.85
CA VAL A 57 -10.19 -13.44 -28.27
C VAL A 57 -9.35 -14.41 -29.09
N ASN A 58 -9.99 -15.09 -30.06
CA ASN A 58 -9.31 -15.94 -31.02
C ASN A 58 -9.53 -15.37 -32.43
N THR A 59 -8.47 -14.83 -33.02
CA THR A 59 -8.50 -14.28 -34.37
C THR A 59 -7.52 -15.06 -35.24
N GLY A 60 -8.03 -15.90 -36.15
CA GLY A 60 -7.20 -16.55 -37.16
C GLY A 60 -6.10 -17.48 -36.63
N GLY A 61 -6.24 -18.04 -35.43
CA GLY A 61 -5.28 -18.98 -34.82
C GLY A 61 -4.38 -18.36 -33.74
N GLU A 62 -4.50 -17.06 -33.47
CA GLU A 62 -3.83 -16.40 -32.35
C GLU A 62 -4.82 -16.15 -31.20
N VAL A 63 -4.57 -16.76 -30.04
CA VAL A 63 -5.34 -16.53 -28.81
C VAL A 63 -4.73 -15.38 -28.04
N ARG A 64 -5.55 -14.37 -27.73
CA ARG A 64 -5.18 -13.20 -26.93
C ARG A 64 -6.03 -13.08 -25.68
N TYR A 65 -5.37 -12.74 -24.59
CA TYR A 65 -5.99 -12.45 -23.30
C TYR A 65 -6.01 -10.93 -23.10
N ILE A 66 -7.19 -10.38 -22.83
CA ILE A 66 -7.39 -8.93 -22.68
C ILE A 66 -8.03 -8.68 -21.33
N ALA A 67 -7.36 -7.94 -20.44
CA ALA A 67 -7.95 -7.52 -19.18
C ALA A 67 -9.15 -6.60 -19.43
N SER A 68 -10.22 -6.70 -18.66
CA SER A 68 -11.41 -5.87 -18.82
C SER A 68 -11.10 -4.39 -18.63
N LYS A 69 -11.96 -3.49 -19.14
CA LYS A 69 -11.77 -2.04 -18.96
C LYS A 69 -11.67 -1.66 -17.48
N THR A 70 -12.54 -2.24 -16.64
CA THR A 70 -12.54 -2.01 -15.19
C THR A 70 -11.22 -2.40 -14.55
N VAL A 71 -10.65 -3.55 -14.93
CA VAL A 71 -9.32 -3.99 -14.45
C VAL A 71 -8.24 -3.01 -14.88
N ARG A 72 -8.18 -2.67 -16.17
CA ARG A 72 -7.17 -1.75 -16.70
C ARG A 72 -7.24 -0.37 -16.02
N ASP A 73 -8.44 0.16 -15.84
CA ASP A 73 -8.64 1.45 -15.17
C ASP A 73 -8.20 1.38 -13.69
N SER A 74 -8.47 0.28 -13.00
CA SER A 74 -8.07 0.08 -11.59
C SER A 74 -6.56 -0.04 -11.45
N LEU A 75 -5.91 -0.78 -12.36
CA LEU A 75 -4.46 -0.91 -12.39
C LEU A 75 -3.77 0.40 -12.81
N LEU A 76 -4.38 1.20 -13.69
CA LEU A 76 -3.89 2.55 -13.99
C LEU A 76 -3.89 3.42 -12.72
N THR A 77 -4.97 3.40 -11.93
CA THR A 77 -5.01 4.11 -10.64
C THR A 77 -3.92 3.62 -9.70
N LEU A 78 -3.71 2.30 -9.61
CA LEU A 78 -2.61 1.71 -8.82
C LEU A 78 -1.24 2.22 -9.26
N GLU A 79 -0.94 2.20 -10.55
CA GLU A 79 0.35 2.67 -11.09
C GLU A 79 0.55 4.17 -10.84
N ILE A 80 -0.50 5.00 -10.94
CA ILE A 80 -0.44 6.42 -10.57
C ILE A 80 -0.03 6.58 -9.09
N GLN A 81 -0.61 5.79 -8.18
CA GLN A 81 -0.23 5.87 -6.77
C GLN A 81 1.21 5.38 -6.53
N LYS A 82 1.65 4.31 -7.21
CA LYS A 82 3.04 3.84 -7.15
C LYS A 82 4.03 4.91 -7.63
N VAL A 83 3.72 5.61 -8.72
CA VAL A 83 4.54 6.73 -9.22
C VAL A 83 4.63 7.84 -8.17
N ARG A 84 3.51 8.21 -7.53
CA ARG A 84 3.51 9.21 -6.46
C ARG A 84 4.36 8.79 -5.25
N LEU A 85 4.31 7.50 -4.87
CA LEU A 85 5.17 6.96 -3.81
C LEU A 85 6.66 7.08 -4.17
N VAL A 86 7.03 6.74 -5.41
CA VAL A 86 8.43 6.85 -5.88
C VAL A 86 8.90 8.31 -5.88
N GLU A 87 8.07 9.24 -6.35
CA GLU A 87 8.42 10.67 -6.31
C GLU A 87 8.57 11.18 -4.87
N TYR A 88 7.68 10.78 -3.97
CA TYR A 88 7.82 11.12 -2.55
C TYR A 88 9.08 10.50 -1.93
N LEU A 89 9.45 9.26 -2.27
CA LEU A 89 10.69 8.65 -1.80
C LEU A 89 11.93 9.41 -2.26
N LYS A 90 11.94 9.89 -3.51
CA LYS A 90 13.02 10.75 -4.03
C LYS A 90 13.06 12.10 -3.30
N GLU A 91 11.91 12.66 -2.92
CA GLU A 91 11.84 13.89 -2.12
C GLU A 91 12.34 13.65 -0.69
N LEU A 92 11.88 12.56 -0.07
CA LEU A 92 12.22 12.14 1.29
C LEU A 92 13.73 11.98 1.47
N SER A 93 14.41 11.32 0.53
CA SER A 93 15.86 11.11 0.61
C SER A 93 16.62 12.44 0.60
N LYS A 94 16.23 13.39 -0.25
CA LYS A 94 16.85 14.72 -0.33
C LYS A 94 16.57 15.56 0.92
N LYS A 95 15.29 15.69 1.29
CA LYS A 95 14.86 16.55 2.39
C LYS A 95 15.31 16.05 3.75
N LYS A 96 15.37 14.74 3.95
CA LYS A 96 15.88 14.16 5.20
C LYS A 96 17.29 14.66 5.50
N ASP A 97 18.20 14.62 4.52
CA ASP A 97 19.58 15.02 4.72
C ASP A 97 19.74 16.52 4.95
N GLU A 98 18.87 17.34 4.35
CA GLU A 98 18.79 18.78 4.62
C GLU A 98 18.29 19.08 6.04
N ILE A 99 17.21 18.40 6.47
CA ILE A 99 16.62 18.57 7.81
C ILE A 99 17.59 18.11 8.90
N LEU A 100 18.34 17.03 8.66
CA LEU A 100 19.33 16.52 9.62
C LEU A 100 20.49 17.49 9.89
N LYS A 101 20.73 18.47 9.00
CA LYS A 101 21.75 19.51 9.17
C LYS A 101 21.28 20.74 9.92
N ILE A 102 19.98 20.85 10.23
CA ILE A 102 19.44 21.97 11.02
C ILE A 102 19.99 21.88 12.45
N GLU A 103 20.66 22.95 12.91
CA GLU A 103 21.25 23.02 14.25
C GLU A 103 20.18 23.10 15.34
N ASP A 104 19.11 23.88 15.10
CA ASP A 104 17.97 23.99 16.01
C ASP A 104 17.18 22.68 16.04
N LYS A 105 17.27 21.98 17.17
CA LYS A 105 16.62 20.68 17.39
C LYS A 105 15.09 20.75 17.37
N SER A 106 14.50 21.86 17.82
CA SER A 106 13.04 22.05 17.79
C SER A 106 12.56 22.17 16.35
N LYS A 107 13.24 23.02 15.57
CA LYS A 107 12.93 23.24 14.15
C LYS A 107 13.20 22.00 13.30
N GLN A 108 14.29 21.27 13.59
CA GLN A 108 14.61 19.98 12.98
C GLN A 108 13.47 18.97 13.20
N ALA A 109 13.00 18.85 14.45
CA ALA A 109 11.90 17.94 14.79
C ALA A 109 10.60 18.32 14.09
N GLU A 110 10.25 19.61 14.04
CA GLU A 110 9.04 20.09 13.37
C GLU A 110 9.04 19.76 11.87
N GLU A 111 10.13 20.06 11.17
CA GLU A 111 10.25 19.78 9.73
C GLU A 111 10.23 18.28 9.44
N LEU A 112 10.84 17.47 10.31
CA LEU A 112 10.80 16.01 10.19
C LEU A 112 9.38 15.46 10.39
N ARG A 113 8.62 15.99 11.37
CA ARG A 113 7.19 15.64 11.57
C ARG A 113 6.34 16.00 10.36
N LYS A 114 6.53 17.19 9.76
CA LYS A 114 5.82 17.59 8.54
C LYS A 114 6.13 16.65 7.38
N LEU A 115 7.40 16.27 7.21
CA LEU A 115 7.82 15.35 6.15
C LEU A 115 7.17 13.98 6.33
N ILE A 116 7.22 13.41 7.54
CA ILE A 116 6.60 12.12 7.88
C ILE A 116 5.08 12.17 7.69
N GLY A 117 4.42 13.22 8.20
CA GLY A 117 2.97 13.39 8.09
C GLY A 117 2.49 13.41 6.63
N ARG A 118 3.22 14.10 5.74
CA ARG A 118 2.95 14.05 4.30
C ARG A 118 3.02 12.64 3.71
N GLY A 119 3.96 11.82 4.19
CA GLY A 119 4.09 10.42 3.79
C GLY A 119 2.86 9.58 4.18
N PHE A 120 2.41 9.72 5.42
CA PHE A 120 1.20 9.03 5.88
C PHE A 120 -0.07 9.49 5.15
N VAL A 121 -0.21 10.81 4.90
CA VAL A 121 -1.33 11.35 4.10
C VAL A 121 -1.30 10.79 2.67
N LEU A 122 -0.12 10.69 2.06
CA LEU A 122 0.04 10.10 0.72
C LEU A 122 -0.41 8.63 0.70
N ILE A 123 0.01 7.83 1.68
CA ILE A 123 -0.40 6.42 1.80
C ILE A 123 -1.92 6.31 2.00
N ALA A 124 -2.50 7.10 2.90
CA ALA A 124 -3.93 7.08 3.20
C ALA A 124 -4.77 7.47 1.98
N THR A 125 -4.40 8.55 1.29
CA THR A 125 -5.10 8.99 0.07
C THR A 125 -4.95 7.99 -1.07
N GLY A 126 -3.78 7.34 -1.18
CA GLY A 126 -3.56 6.22 -2.10
C GLY A 126 -4.54 5.08 -1.84
N LEU A 127 -4.61 4.58 -0.60
CA LEU A 127 -5.54 3.50 -0.21
C LEU A 127 -7.01 3.85 -0.48
N LEU A 128 -7.43 5.07 -0.14
CA LEU A 128 -8.79 5.54 -0.41
C LEU A 128 -9.11 5.52 -1.92
N SER A 129 -8.17 5.98 -2.76
CA SER A 129 -8.36 5.98 -4.22
C SER A 129 -8.47 4.58 -4.84
N LEU A 130 -7.87 3.58 -4.19
CA LEU A 130 -7.89 2.19 -4.67
C LEU A 130 -9.11 1.42 -4.20
N TYR A 131 -9.81 1.93 -3.18
CA TYR A 131 -10.98 1.28 -2.60
C TYR A 131 -12.19 1.24 -3.53
N GLU A 132 -12.30 2.18 -4.47
CA GLU A 132 -13.53 2.43 -5.23
C GLU A 132 -13.87 1.42 -6.33
N LYS A 133 -12.88 0.71 -6.89
CA LYS A 133 -13.09 -0.12 -8.11
C LYS A 133 -12.82 -1.61 -7.92
N ARG A 134 -11.57 -1.97 -7.66
CA ARG A 134 -11.12 -3.36 -7.47
C ARG A 134 -10.17 -3.48 -6.28
N PRO A 135 -10.64 -3.18 -5.06
CA PRO A 135 -9.81 -3.23 -3.87
C PRO A 135 -9.18 -4.61 -3.63
N GLU A 136 -9.85 -5.69 -4.05
CA GLU A 136 -9.38 -7.07 -3.95
C GLU A 136 -8.08 -7.35 -4.72
N THR A 137 -7.83 -6.60 -5.79
CA THR A 137 -6.62 -6.68 -6.62
C THR A 137 -5.62 -5.60 -6.22
N THR A 138 -6.07 -4.34 -6.12
CA THR A 138 -5.17 -3.19 -6.07
C THR A 138 -4.61 -2.88 -4.68
N ILE A 139 -5.38 -3.09 -3.61
CA ILE A 139 -4.94 -2.82 -2.25
C ILE A 139 -3.77 -3.73 -1.85
N PRO A 140 -3.82 -5.06 -2.07
CA PRO A 140 -2.68 -5.93 -1.77
C PRO A 140 -1.40 -5.51 -2.52
N GLU A 141 -1.49 -5.21 -3.82
CA GLU A 141 -0.35 -4.77 -4.62
C GLU A 141 0.22 -3.43 -4.14
N TYR A 142 -0.65 -2.52 -3.70
CA TYR A 142 -0.23 -1.25 -3.12
C TYR A 142 0.49 -1.45 -1.78
N ILE A 143 -0.07 -2.29 -0.89
CA ILE A 143 0.54 -2.64 0.41
C ILE A 143 1.92 -3.28 0.23
N GLU A 144 2.08 -4.19 -0.72
CA GLU A 144 3.38 -4.77 -1.04
C GLU A 144 4.38 -3.68 -1.53
N ALA A 145 3.92 -2.73 -2.34
CA ALA A 145 4.76 -1.65 -2.86
C ALA A 145 5.14 -0.59 -1.80
N LEU A 146 4.31 -0.36 -0.78
CA LEU A 146 4.56 0.64 0.26
C LEU A 146 5.40 0.12 1.43
N GLN A 147 5.62 -1.19 1.55
CA GLN A 147 6.40 -1.78 2.65
C GLN A 147 7.76 -1.10 2.87
N PRO A 148 8.59 -0.86 1.84
CA PRO A 148 9.88 -0.19 2.06
C PRO A 148 9.74 1.24 2.57
N LEU A 149 8.69 1.96 2.15
CA LEU A 149 8.43 3.32 2.60
C LEU A 149 7.97 3.35 4.06
N VAL A 150 7.07 2.44 4.45
CA VAL A 150 6.58 2.33 5.83
C VAL A 150 7.75 2.09 6.78
N ASP A 151 8.65 1.18 6.45
CA ASP A 151 9.83 0.89 7.27
C ASP A 151 10.72 2.13 7.47
N VAL A 152 10.83 3.00 6.46
CA VAL A 152 11.58 4.25 6.54
C VAL A 152 10.84 5.29 7.40
N LEU A 153 9.53 5.46 7.17
CA LEU A 153 8.72 6.40 7.93
C LEU A 153 8.65 6.04 9.42
N GLU A 154 8.54 4.76 9.76
CA GLU A 154 8.58 4.29 11.15
C GLU A 154 9.91 4.60 11.83
N LYS A 155 11.03 4.38 11.13
CA LYS A 155 12.36 4.74 11.66
C LYS A 155 12.49 6.23 11.91
N LEU A 156 12.00 7.06 10.98
CA LEU A 156 12.01 8.51 11.13
C LEU A 156 11.07 8.96 12.25
N ALA A 157 9.89 8.35 12.38
CA ALA A 157 8.94 8.64 13.45
C ALA A 157 9.52 8.32 14.83
N LYS A 158 10.37 7.28 14.98
CA LYS A 158 11.07 7.03 16.25
C LYS A 158 12.09 8.12 16.62
N MET A 159 12.60 8.87 15.64
CA MET A 159 13.54 9.96 15.87
C MET A 159 12.86 11.27 16.30
N VAL A 160 11.54 11.35 16.14
CA VAL A 160 10.74 12.51 16.53
C VAL A 160 9.60 11.98 17.38
N GLU A 161 9.66 12.19 18.70
CA GLU A 161 8.47 11.99 19.52
C GLU A 161 7.32 12.73 18.84
N ILE A 162 6.27 12.01 18.46
CA ILE A 162 5.02 12.60 18.02
C ILE A 162 4.18 12.63 19.29
N PRO A 163 4.15 13.76 20.02
CA PRO A 163 3.35 13.83 21.24
C PRO A 163 1.89 13.68 20.84
N TYR A 164 1.21 12.69 21.39
CA TYR A 164 -0.24 12.63 21.32
C TYR A 164 -0.82 13.78 22.12
N SER A 165 -1.82 14.45 21.56
CA SER A 165 -2.63 15.39 22.34
C SER A 165 -3.35 14.65 23.47
N LYS A 166 -3.75 15.40 24.50
CA LYS A 166 -4.52 14.83 25.62
C LYS A 166 -5.83 14.18 25.15
N GLU A 167 -6.48 14.75 24.14
CA GLU A 167 -7.69 14.20 23.53
C GLU A 167 -7.43 12.88 22.81
N GLU A 168 -6.32 12.79 22.06
CA GLU A 168 -5.90 11.54 21.40
C GLU A 168 -5.57 10.45 22.42
N LEU A 169 -4.86 10.78 23.51
CA LEU A 169 -4.57 9.83 24.59
C LEU A 169 -5.84 9.30 25.26
N ASP A 170 -6.80 10.19 25.54
CA ASP A 170 -8.09 9.77 26.10
C ASP A 170 -8.87 8.85 25.15
N ASN A 171 -8.84 9.15 23.84
CA ASN A 171 -9.48 8.30 22.84
C ASN A 171 -8.76 6.94 22.71
N ILE A 172 -7.44 6.90 22.76
CA ILE A 172 -6.65 5.66 22.78
C ILE A 172 -6.99 4.83 24.03
N LEU A 173 -7.05 5.46 25.20
CA LEU A 173 -7.40 4.79 26.45
C LEU A 173 -8.81 4.19 26.39
N LYS A 174 -9.81 4.91 25.85
CA LYS A 174 -11.16 4.38 25.62
C LYS A 174 -11.17 3.17 24.67
N LEU A 175 -10.33 3.18 23.64
CA LEU A 175 -10.18 2.02 22.75
C LEU A 175 -9.57 0.82 23.48
N ILE A 176 -8.58 1.05 24.34
CA ILE A 176 -7.96 0.00 25.16
C ILE A 176 -8.98 -0.59 26.13
N GLU A 177 -9.75 0.24 26.84
CA GLU A 177 -10.82 -0.22 27.71
C GLU A 177 -11.84 -1.08 26.94
N LYS A 178 -12.28 -0.62 25.76
CA LYS A 178 -13.25 -1.33 24.91
C LYS A 178 -12.74 -2.69 24.43
N TYR A 179 -11.49 -2.79 23.99
CA TYR A 179 -10.97 -4.00 23.32
C TYR A 179 -10.13 -4.91 24.22
N ARG A 180 -9.57 -4.39 25.32
CA ARG A 180 -8.66 -5.11 26.23
C ARG A 180 -9.14 -5.13 27.69
N GLY A 181 -10.16 -4.33 28.03
CA GLY A 181 -10.78 -4.30 29.35
C GLY A 181 -10.11 -3.34 30.33
N GLU A 182 -10.76 -3.15 31.48
CA GLU A 182 -10.45 -2.12 32.48
C GLU A 182 -9.07 -2.27 33.13
N LYS A 183 -8.58 -3.51 33.27
CA LYS A 183 -7.25 -3.79 33.83
C LYS A 183 -6.13 -3.21 32.94
N ASP A 184 -6.21 -3.45 31.63
CA ASP A 184 -5.22 -2.95 30.67
C ASP A 184 -5.35 -1.43 30.48
N TYR A 185 -6.56 -0.89 30.60
CA TYR A 185 -6.81 0.56 30.65
C TYR A 185 -6.06 1.21 31.81
N GLN A 186 -6.21 0.72 33.05
CA GLN A 186 -5.55 1.35 34.21
C GLN A 186 -4.03 1.26 34.14
N ILE A 187 -3.48 0.12 33.69
CA ILE A 187 -2.04 -0.02 33.49
C ILE A 187 -1.51 1.02 32.49
N MET A 188 -2.22 1.21 31.38
CA MET A 188 -1.82 2.17 30.34
C MET A 188 -2.01 3.62 30.80
N LYS A 189 -3.07 3.91 31.54
CA LYS A 189 -3.32 5.22 32.13
C LYS A 189 -2.20 5.61 33.09
N ASP A 190 -1.83 4.72 34.01
CA ASP A 190 -0.74 4.93 34.97
C ASP A 190 0.61 5.15 34.25
N LEU A 191 0.87 4.42 33.16
CA LEU A 191 2.08 4.60 32.35
C LEU A 191 2.12 5.98 31.68
N ILE A 192 1.00 6.41 31.08
CA ILE A 192 0.89 7.72 30.42
C ILE A 192 1.06 8.86 31.45
N GLU A 193 0.43 8.76 32.61
CA GLU A 193 0.53 9.76 33.68
C GLU A 193 1.98 9.86 34.23
N ARG A 194 2.68 8.72 34.35
CA ARG A 194 4.09 8.71 34.77
C ARG A 194 5.05 9.29 33.74
N GLU A 195 4.83 9.01 32.46
CA GLU A 195 5.64 9.57 31.36
C GLU A 195 5.40 11.08 31.21
N THR A 196 4.15 11.53 31.30
CA THR A 196 3.83 12.97 31.24
C THR A 196 4.34 13.76 32.44
N ALA A 197 4.43 13.15 33.62
CA ALA A 197 5.02 13.77 34.81
C ALA A 197 6.55 13.89 34.78
N LYS A 198 7.25 13.08 33.96
CA LYS A 198 8.72 13.15 33.80
C LYS A 198 9.19 14.22 32.82
N ASN A 199 8.30 14.68 31.95
CA ASN A 199 8.59 15.67 30.91
C ASN A 199 8.14 17.11 31.29
N GLN A 200 7.77 17.33 32.56
CA GLN A 200 7.55 18.64 33.17
C GLN A 200 8.75 19.02 34.04
#